data_AF-A0A1V2MAH5-F1
#
_entry.id   AF-A0A1V2MAH5-F1
#
_cell.length_a   1.000
_cell.length_b   1.000
_cell.length_c   1.000
_cell.angle_alpha   90.00
_cell.angle_beta   90.00
_cell.angle_gamma   90.00
#
_symmetry.space_group_name_H-M   'P 1'
#
loop_
_entity.id
_entity.type
_entity.pdbx_description
1 polymer ?
#
loop_
_entity_poly.entity_id
_entity_poly.type
_entity_poly.pdbx_seq_one_letter_code
_entity_poly.pdbx_strand_id
1 'polypeptide(L)'
;MISIKEKHVVVAILFIALIILPFVLRLHVDVLNYPLDTAFATYEGKSDDFTLFYKGSVLKLCTISLILILIAKKSTGVHNLKLPEKNKLIIWPIIGYITCVVISFFSSNSMLLSLLGAPGSYENVFMLLSYGFIFLIGMYYFHDDDFYSNTLLKGTDILLVGLSIMGIVEFFYASITQIEILQYLITPREYWIHLSSLIQATFSKQISLTFFNPNYASLFLLMLIPINIAKIKKHTGKTKIFYSIVLICLTMSFFFTRSTAGFYALIVIVILEIVLYHKQIIQGKNYVLGLVAVLSLVFVGINHLSGNILFKTFLGDSLQSIGYAAYPVTELRLEDNILYIENEEDTFAIMVNYPLNLSNVQVASMQNKTINFYVEQNTLVFKDDFDPIKLICEGNYLLVDLGYDEPIYFEITSENKLMALGINGYHLSVINDNSGIGFKNYQHIATGRGYIWRKSIPLLKSGGLFGTGPDTSALFIPQNDFAGKLNYHGKVSLILNTPHNMYLQIGINTGLLSLVCLLILFAYYGIQGLKLLFLNKAAKLSPYYDTSVALFLSHVGYFICALTYDSNASTAPFFWITLAMNFTFFNKINDYALKNNYALKNNEIVIK
;
A
#
# COMPACT_ATOMS: atom_id res chain seq x y z
N MET A 1 -8.21 -38.45 13.56
CA MET A 1 -6.82 -38.16 13.12
C MET A 1 -6.89 -37.65 11.70
N ILE A 2 -6.38 -36.45 11.42
CA ILE A 2 -6.20 -35.95 10.04
C ILE A 2 -5.30 -36.93 9.30
N SER A 3 -5.70 -37.43 8.12
CA SER A 3 -4.82 -38.30 7.33
C SER A 3 -3.55 -37.52 6.98
N ILE A 4 -2.37 -38.17 6.99
CA ILE A 4 -1.10 -37.50 6.66
C ILE A 4 -1.20 -36.76 5.32
N LYS A 5 -1.87 -37.36 4.32
CA LYS A 5 -2.14 -36.74 3.02
C LYS A 5 -2.92 -35.42 3.14
N GLU A 6 -3.95 -35.34 3.97
CA GLU A 6 -4.75 -34.13 4.17
C GLU A 6 -3.93 -33.00 4.82
N LYS A 7 -3.08 -33.30 5.82
CA LYS A 7 -2.19 -32.29 6.42
C LYS A 7 -1.29 -31.65 5.37
N HIS A 8 -0.74 -32.47 4.47
CA HIS A 8 0.10 -31.99 3.37
C HIS A 8 -0.66 -31.13 2.36
N VAL A 9 -1.91 -31.47 2.05
CA VAL A 9 -2.75 -30.66 1.15
C VAL A 9 -3.05 -29.29 1.76
N VAL A 10 -3.50 -29.24 3.02
CA VAL A 10 -3.81 -27.98 3.71
C VAL A 10 -2.57 -27.09 3.80
N VAL A 11 -1.44 -27.65 4.23
CA VAL A 11 -0.20 -26.85 4.35
C VAL A 11 0.28 -26.39 2.98
N ALA A 12 0.12 -27.18 1.91
CA ALA A 12 0.47 -26.77 0.56
C ALA A 12 -0.37 -25.58 0.08
N ILE A 13 -1.68 -25.57 0.37
CA ILE A 13 -2.54 -24.43 0.01
C ILE A 13 -2.14 -23.17 0.78
N LEU A 14 -1.89 -23.27 2.10
CA LEU A 14 -1.38 -22.15 2.89
C LEU A 14 0.01 -21.70 2.42
N PHE A 15 0.85 -22.63 1.97
CA PHE A 15 2.17 -22.34 1.42
C PHE A 15 2.07 -21.56 0.11
N ILE A 16 1.13 -21.91 -0.77
CA ILE A 16 0.87 -21.13 -1.98
C ILE A 16 0.45 -19.71 -1.62
N ALA A 17 -0.52 -19.56 -0.71
CA ALA A 17 -1.04 -18.25 -0.30
C ALA A 17 0.00 -17.35 0.41
N LEU A 18 0.93 -17.95 1.18
CA LEU A 18 1.94 -17.22 1.95
C LEU A 18 3.26 -17.00 1.19
N ILE A 19 3.77 -18.03 0.53
CA ILE A 19 5.15 -18.11 0.02
C ILE A 19 5.23 -17.91 -1.48
N ILE A 20 4.31 -18.50 -2.25
CA ILE A 20 4.34 -18.42 -3.72
C ILE A 20 3.67 -17.15 -4.22
N LEU A 21 2.59 -16.73 -3.55
CA LEU A 21 1.78 -15.60 -3.96
C LEU A 21 2.55 -14.31 -4.24
N PRO A 22 3.55 -13.90 -3.41
CA PRO A 22 4.31 -12.69 -3.69
C PRO A 22 5.02 -12.70 -5.03
N PHE A 23 5.38 -13.87 -5.58
CA PHE A 23 6.09 -14.03 -6.84
C PHE A 23 5.17 -14.13 -8.07
N VAL A 24 3.85 -14.21 -7.89
CA VAL A 24 2.91 -14.32 -9.01
C VAL A 24 2.87 -13.01 -9.78
N LEU A 25 3.18 -13.08 -11.07
CA LEU A 25 3.09 -11.98 -12.04
C LEU A 25 2.49 -12.49 -13.33
N ARG A 26 1.49 -11.77 -13.85
CA ARG A 26 0.89 -12.00 -15.16
C ARG A 26 0.03 -10.81 -15.57
N LEU A 27 0.10 -10.40 -16.83
CA LEU A 27 -0.71 -9.32 -17.40
C LEU A 27 -2.19 -9.72 -17.42
N HIS A 28 -3.00 -8.89 -16.80
CA HIS A 28 -4.45 -8.80 -16.93
C HIS A 28 -4.79 -7.46 -17.59
N VAL A 29 -5.78 -7.45 -18.48
CA VAL A 29 -6.24 -6.22 -19.16
C VAL A 29 -7.73 -6.10 -18.94
N ASP A 30 -8.14 -5.01 -18.29
CA ASP A 30 -9.53 -4.61 -18.13
C ASP A 30 -9.96 -3.71 -19.28
N VAL A 31 -11.18 -3.93 -19.77
CA VAL A 31 -11.87 -2.99 -20.66
C VAL A 31 -12.87 -2.23 -19.79
N LEU A 32 -12.64 -0.93 -19.66
CA LEU A 32 -13.45 -0.06 -18.79
C LEU A 32 -14.42 0.73 -19.65
N ASN A 33 -15.70 0.59 -19.32
CA ASN A 33 -16.79 1.32 -19.94
C ASN A 33 -17.44 2.25 -18.92
N TYR A 34 -18.17 3.24 -19.42
CA TYR A 34 -18.99 4.15 -18.63
C TYR A 34 -19.89 3.39 -17.63
N PRO A 35 -19.97 3.82 -16.36
CA PRO A 35 -19.34 5.01 -15.76
C PRO A 35 -17.95 4.79 -15.15
N LEU A 36 -17.34 3.60 -15.25
CA LEU A 36 -16.09 3.30 -14.56
C LEU A 36 -14.88 4.06 -15.14
N ASP A 37 -14.89 4.32 -16.44
CA ASP A 37 -13.91 5.18 -17.13
C ASP A 37 -13.93 6.65 -16.66
N THR A 38 -14.94 7.11 -15.92
CA THR A 38 -14.95 8.44 -15.30
C THR A 38 -14.11 8.52 -14.03
N ALA A 39 -13.80 7.38 -13.41
CA ALA A 39 -13.10 7.29 -12.13
C ALA A 39 -11.73 6.59 -12.21
N PHE A 40 -11.39 5.99 -13.35
CA PHE A 40 -10.15 5.24 -13.56
C PHE A 40 -9.48 5.62 -14.88
N ALA A 41 -8.14 5.64 -14.88
CA ALA A 41 -7.36 5.97 -16.07
C ALA A 41 -7.50 4.84 -17.07
N THR A 42 -7.70 5.20 -18.34
CA THR A 42 -7.68 4.25 -19.44
C THR A 42 -6.76 4.74 -20.54
N TYR A 43 -6.13 3.78 -21.22
CA TYR A 43 -5.53 3.99 -22.51
C TYR A 43 -6.37 3.26 -23.54
N GLU A 44 -7.01 3.99 -24.47
CA GLU A 44 -7.96 3.44 -25.44
C GLU A 44 -9.09 2.59 -24.79
N GLY A 45 -9.59 3.04 -23.63
CA GLY A 45 -10.62 2.32 -22.87
C GLY A 45 -10.11 1.08 -22.12
N LYS A 46 -8.79 0.87 -22.04
CA LYS A 46 -8.18 -0.28 -21.35
C LYS A 46 -7.30 0.14 -20.17
N SER A 47 -7.18 -0.76 -19.20
CA SER A 47 -6.28 -0.64 -18.04
C SER A 47 -5.56 -1.97 -17.83
N ASP A 48 -4.25 -1.93 -17.57
CA ASP A 48 -3.43 -3.12 -17.39
C ASP A 48 -2.97 -3.31 -15.93
N ASP A 49 -2.87 -4.57 -15.50
CA ASP A 49 -2.32 -4.96 -14.22
C ASP A 49 -1.49 -6.23 -14.35
N PHE A 50 -0.23 -6.18 -13.92
CA PHE A 50 0.67 -7.35 -13.93
C PHE A 50 0.68 -8.13 -12.60
N THR A 51 0.06 -7.60 -11.55
CA THR A 51 0.41 -8.00 -10.18
C THR A 51 -0.81 -8.38 -9.35
N LEU A 52 -1.77 -7.48 -9.18
CA LEU A 52 -2.82 -7.61 -8.18
C LEU A 52 -3.93 -8.59 -8.59
N PHE A 53 -4.37 -8.57 -9.85
CA PHE A 53 -5.51 -9.37 -10.31
C PHE A 53 -5.27 -10.87 -10.12
N TYR A 54 -4.13 -11.38 -10.60
CA TYR A 54 -3.81 -12.81 -10.50
C TYR A 54 -3.43 -13.23 -9.08
N LYS A 55 -2.74 -12.37 -8.29
CA LYS A 55 -2.54 -12.63 -6.86
C LYS A 55 -3.89 -12.74 -6.14
N GLY A 56 -4.81 -11.82 -6.40
CA GLY A 56 -6.14 -11.89 -5.82
C GLY A 56 -6.88 -13.16 -6.21
N SER A 57 -6.82 -13.55 -7.48
CA SER A 57 -7.43 -14.79 -7.99
C SER A 57 -6.88 -16.06 -7.33
N VAL A 58 -5.55 -16.18 -7.22
CA VAL A 58 -4.90 -17.32 -6.53
C VAL A 58 -5.28 -17.36 -5.05
N LEU A 59 -5.33 -16.22 -4.36
CA LEU A 59 -5.73 -16.15 -2.96
C LEU A 59 -7.19 -16.60 -2.75
N LYS A 60 -8.11 -16.13 -3.59
CA LYS A 60 -9.52 -16.54 -3.56
C LYS A 60 -9.64 -18.06 -3.74
N LEU A 61 -8.92 -18.64 -4.71
CA LEU A 61 -8.89 -20.09 -4.92
C LEU A 61 -8.34 -20.86 -3.72
N CYS A 62 -7.25 -20.38 -3.10
CA CYS A 62 -6.69 -20.98 -1.90
C CYS A 62 -7.71 -20.97 -0.75
N THR A 63 -8.35 -19.84 -0.52
CA THR A 63 -9.33 -19.66 0.56
C THR A 63 -10.55 -20.55 0.35
N ILE A 64 -11.14 -20.54 -0.86
CA ILE A 64 -12.29 -21.41 -1.21
C ILE A 64 -11.93 -22.88 -0.99
N SER A 65 -10.74 -23.31 -1.45
CA SER A 65 -10.28 -24.69 -1.28
C SER A 65 -10.19 -25.09 0.21
N LEU A 66 -9.65 -24.21 1.06
CA LEU A 66 -9.57 -24.44 2.49
C LEU A 66 -10.96 -24.48 3.16
N ILE A 67 -11.88 -23.61 2.75
CA ILE A 67 -13.27 -23.63 3.24
C ILE A 67 -13.95 -24.94 2.87
N LEU A 68 -13.81 -25.41 1.63
CA LEU A 68 -14.38 -26.68 1.18
C LEU A 68 -13.82 -27.87 1.98
N ILE A 69 -12.52 -27.88 2.27
CA ILE A 69 -11.90 -28.89 3.14
C ILE A 69 -12.53 -28.86 4.54
N LEU A 70 -12.72 -27.68 5.14
CA LEU A 70 -13.34 -27.57 6.46
C LEU A 70 -14.81 -28.01 6.48
N ILE A 71 -15.58 -27.69 5.44
CA ILE A 71 -16.97 -28.14 5.29
C ILE A 71 -17.03 -29.67 5.19
N ALA A 72 -16.16 -30.29 4.37
CA ALA A 72 -16.08 -31.74 4.25
C ALA A 72 -15.73 -32.41 5.58
N LYS A 73 -14.83 -31.82 6.38
CA LYS A 73 -14.49 -32.32 7.72
C LYS A 73 -15.64 -32.24 8.70
N LYS A 74 -16.44 -31.17 8.64
CA LYS A 74 -17.66 -31.03 9.45
C LYS A 74 -18.69 -32.09 9.07
N SER A 75 -18.91 -32.29 7.78
CA SER A 75 -19.90 -33.24 7.26
C SER A 75 -19.58 -34.70 7.58
N THR A 76 -18.30 -35.05 7.69
CA THR A 76 -17.83 -36.41 7.98
C THR A 76 -17.77 -36.72 9.49
N GLY A 77 -18.11 -35.76 10.36
CA GLY A 77 -18.12 -35.95 11.81
C GLY A 77 -16.72 -36.11 12.43
N VAL A 78 -15.65 -35.88 11.66
CA VAL A 78 -14.27 -36.23 12.06
C VAL A 78 -13.72 -35.27 13.12
N HIS A 79 -14.30 -34.06 13.29
CA HIS A 79 -13.82 -33.08 14.28
C HIS A 79 -14.90 -32.12 14.78
N ASN A 80 -14.84 -31.81 16.09
CA ASN A 80 -15.45 -30.59 16.64
C ASN A 80 -14.61 -29.39 16.20
N LEU A 81 -15.09 -28.63 15.21
CA LEU A 81 -14.54 -27.33 14.82
C LEU A 81 -14.80 -26.32 15.94
N LYS A 82 -14.02 -26.36 17.02
CA LYS A 82 -14.09 -25.39 18.11
C LYS A 82 -12.77 -24.67 18.24
N LEU A 83 -12.78 -23.37 17.97
CA LEU A 83 -11.71 -22.49 18.39
C LEU A 83 -11.76 -22.34 19.93
N PRO A 84 -10.62 -22.22 20.62
CA PRO A 84 -10.57 -22.08 22.07
C PRO A 84 -11.43 -20.90 22.59
N GLU A 85 -12.15 -21.08 23.70
CA GLU A 85 -12.96 -19.99 24.29
C GLU A 85 -12.15 -18.74 24.65
N LYS A 86 -10.86 -18.92 24.94
CA LYS A 86 -9.90 -17.82 25.21
C LYS A 86 -9.71 -16.88 24.00
N ASN A 87 -10.18 -17.26 22.82
CA ASN A 87 -10.04 -16.48 21.58
C ASN A 87 -11.27 -15.61 21.24
N LYS A 88 -12.26 -15.46 22.13
CA LYS A 88 -13.46 -14.63 21.87
C LYS A 88 -13.13 -13.19 21.46
N LEU A 89 -12.12 -12.57 22.08
CA LEU A 89 -11.64 -11.22 21.75
C LEU A 89 -10.89 -11.13 20.40
N ILE A 90 -10.61 -12.27 19.76
CA ILE A 90 -10.01 -12.37 18.43
C ILE A 90 -11.10 -12.70 17.40
N ILE A 91 -11.97 -13.65 17.73
CA ILE A 91 -12.97 -14.23 16.82
C ILE A 91 -14.14 -13.26 16.57
N TRP A 92 -14.68 -12.63 17.61
CA TRP A 92 -15.84 -11.74 17.43
C TRP A 92 -15.53 -10.52 16.56
N PRO A 93 -14.39 -9.83 16.73
CA PRO A 93 -14.06 -8.72 15.85
C PRO A 93 -13.88 -9.16 14.39
N ILE A 94 -13.24 -10.30 14.10
CA ILE A 94 -13.07 -10.74 12.71
C ILE A 94 -14.39 -11.22 12.09
N ILE A 95 -15.29 -11.85 12.85
CA ILE A 95 -16.66 -12.16 12.40
C ILE A 95 -17.44 -10.88 12.14
N GLY A 96 -17.31 -9.87 13.01
CA GLY A 96 -17.91 -8.55 12.82
C GLY A 96 -17.44 -7.87 11.54
N TYR A 97 -16.12 -7.88 11.29
CA TYR A 97 -15.52 -7.40 10.05
C TYR A 97 -16.09 -8.13 8.81
N ILE A 98 -16.06 -9.47 8.79
CA ILE A 98 -16.61 -10.27 7.69
C ILE A 98 -18.08 -9.95 7.45
N THR A 99 -18.86 -9.79 8.51
CA THR A 99 -20.29 -9.45 8.42
C THR A 99 -20.49 -8.06 7.82
N CYS A 100 -19.69 -7.08 8.24
CA CYS A 100 -19.74 -5.73 7.68
C CYS A 100 -19.36 -5.71 6.20
N VAL A 101 -18.35 -6.48 5.78
CA VAL A 101 -17.99 -6.63 4.34
C VAL A 101 -19.19 -7.11 3.52
N VAL A 102 -19.92 -8.13 4.00
CA VAL A 102 -21.11 -8.66 3.31
C VAL A 102 -22.25 -7.65 3.28
N ILE A 103 -22.55 -6.99 4.41
CA ILE A 103 -23.63 -5.97 4.47
C ILE A 103 -23.30 -4.79 3.55
N SER A 104 -22.05 -4.34 3.60
CA SER A 104 -21.51 -3.28 2.76
C SER A 104 -21.68 -3.60 1.28
N PHE A 105 -21.36 -4.83 0.88
CA PHE A 105 -21.54 -5.29 -0.48
C PHE A 105 -22.99 -5.18 -0.96
N PHE A 106 -23.96 -5.69 -0.17
CA PHE A 106 -25.38 -5.61 -0.52
C PHE A 106 -25.95 -4.20 -0.46
N SER A 107 -25.29 -3.30 0.28
CA SER A 107 -25.66 -1.89 0.41
C SER A 107 -24.86 -0.97 -0.52
N SER A 108 -24.02 -1.54 -1.40
CA SER A 108 -23.09 -0.79 -2.26
C SER A 108 -23.82 0.02 -3.32
N ASN A 109 -23.35 1.26 -3.54
CA ASN A 109 -23.84 2.11 -4.64
C ASN A 109 -23.46 1.54 -6.03
N SER A 110 -22.41 0.71 -6.10
CA SER A 110 -22.03 -0.03 -7.31
C SER A 110 -21.67 -1.47 -6.95
N MET A 111 -22.70 -2.32 -6.89
CA MET A 111 -22.54 -3.75 -6.60
C MET A 111 -21.62 -4.44 -7.63
N LEU A 112 -21.66 -4.01 -8.90
CA LEU A 112 -20.80 -4.53 -9.95
C LEU A 112 -19.31 -4.24 -9.66
N LEU A 113 -18.97 -3.00 -9.30
CA LEU A 113 -17.60 -2.64 -8.93
C LEU A 113 -17.16 -3.39 -7.68
N SER A 114 -18.04 -3.55 -6.69
CA SER A 114 -17.72 -4.34 -5.48
C SER A 114 -17.54 -5.84 -5.72
N LEU A 115 -18.05 -6.40 -6.83
CA LEU A 115 -17.80 -7.78 -7.27
C LEU A 115 -16.48 -7.91 -8.02
N LEU A 116 -16.23 -7.01 -8.97
CA LEU A 116 -15.06 -7.06 -9.84
C LEU A 116 -13.79 -6.59 -9.12
N GLY A 117 -13.92 -5.50 -8.36
CA GLY A 117 -12.82 -4.75 -7.78
C GLY A 117 -12.41 -3.58 -8.69
N ALA A 118 -11.92 -2.52 -8.09
CA ALA A 118 -11.42 -1.36 -8.80
C ALA A 118 -10.09 -1.69 -9.49
N PRO A 119 -9.89 -1.25 -10.74
CA PRO A 119 -8.60 -1.34 -11.42
C PRO A 119 -7.49 -0.73 -10.57
N GLY A 120 -6.40 -1.49 -10.40
CA GLY A 120 -5.24 -1.09 -9.58
C GLY A 120 -5.34 -1.39 -8.08
N SER A 121 -6.45 -1.96 -7.59
CA SER A 121 -6.56 -2.50 -6.21
C SER A 121 -7.12 -3.92 -6.19
N TYR A 122 -8.21 -4.18 -6.92
CA TYR A 122 -8.96 -5.44 -6.96
C TYR A 122 -9.37 -5.97 -5.57
N GLU A 123 -9.57 -5.08 -4.60
CA GLU A 123 -9.96 -5.37 -3.20
C GLU A 123 -11.48 -5.57 -3.07
N ASN A 124 -12.01 -6.44 -3.94
CA ASN A 124 -13.43 -6.75 -4.03
C ASN A 124 -13.95 -7.56 -2.82
N VAL A 125 -15.27 -7.76 -2.76
CA VAL A 125 -15.91 -8.47 -1.64
C VAL A 125 -15.27 -9.83 -1.34
N PHE A 126 -14.91 -10.61 -2.37
CA PHE A 126 -14.31 -11.93 -2.19
C PHE A 126 -12.87 -11.87 -1.69
N MET A 127 -12.12 -10.82 -2.05
CA MET A 127 -10.78 -10.57 -1.52
C MET A 127 -10.82 -10.24 -0.03
N LEU A 128 -11.67 -9.30 0.36
CA LEU A 128 -11.83 -8.91 1.77
C LEU A 128 -12.31 -10.07 2.64
N LEU A 129 -13.23 -10.90 2.12
CA LEU A 129 -13.65 -12.15 2.77
C LEU A 129 -12.50 -13.15 2.87
N SER A 130 -11.67 -13.29 1.82
CA SER A 130 -10.52 -14.20 1.82
C SER A 130 -9.53 -13.87 2.94
N TYR A 131 -9.26 -12.59 3.20
CA TYR A 131 -8.43 -12.17 4.33
C TYR A 131 -9.00 -12.60 5.69
N GLY A 132 -10.29 -12.38 5.93
CA GLY A 132 -10.93 -12.76 7.19
C GLY A 132 -10.97 -14.28 7.39
N PHE A 133 -11.33 -15.02 6.34
CA PHE A 133 -11.40 -16.47 6.39
C PHE A 133 -10.02 -17.11 6.51
N ILE A 134 -9.01 -16.66 5.75
CA ILE A 134 -7.67 -17.26 5.83
C ILE A 134 -7.04 -17.05 7.21
N PHE A 135 -7.34 -15.92 7.87
CA PHE A 135 -6.97 -15.68 9.27
C PHE A 135 -7.64 -16.68 10.22
N LEU A 136 -8.96 -16.86 10.14
CA LEU A 136 -9.71 -17.81 10.97
C LEU A 136 -9.26 -19.26 10.77
N ILE A 137 -9.03 -19.64 9.51
CA ILE A 137 -8.54 -20.96 9.12
C ILE A 137 -7.11 -21.17 9.63
N GLY A 138 -6.25 -20.17 9.49
CA GLY A 138 -4.89 -20.19 10.04
C GLY A 138 -4.91 -20.41 11.55
N MET A 139 -5.73 -19.66 12.29
CA MET A 139 -5.90 -19.81 13.74
C MET A 139 -6.29 -21.24 14.13
N TYR A 140 -7.20 -21.85 13.38
CA TYR A 140 -7.62 -23.23 13.60
C TYR A 140 -6.46 -24.22 13.41
N TYR A 141 -5.76 -24.17 12.28
CA TYR A 141 -4.71 -25.15 11.97
C TYR A 141 -3.42 -24.94 12.78
N PHE A 142 -3.02 -23.71 13.08
CA PHE A 142 -1.80 -23.43 13.84
C PHE A 142 -1.94 -23.78 15.32
N HIS A 143 -3.16 -23.78 15.86
CA HIS A 143 -3.41 -24.11 17.26
C HIS A 143 -3.06 -25.57 17.56
N ASP A 144 -3.61 -26.48 16.76
CA ASP A 144 -3.57 -27.91 17.05
C ASP A 144 -2.22 -28.58 16.73
N ASP A 145 -1.54 -28.14 15.67
CA ASP A 145 -0.36 -28.83 15.15
C ASP A 145 0.74 -27.86 14.67
N ASP A 146 1.92 -27.97 15.27
CA ASP A 146 3.11 -27.18 14.90
C ASP A 146 3.64 -27.53 13.52
N PHE A 147 3.24 -28.65 12.92
CA PHE A 147 3.62 -29.00 11.55
C PHE A 147 3.32 -27.87 10.56
N TYR A 148 2.14 -27.25 10.65
CA TYR A 148 1.73 -26.20 9.73
C TYR A 148 2.59 -24.95 9.87
N SER A 149 2.75 -24.43 11.09
CA SER A 149 3.52 -23.22 11.36
C SER A 149 5.00 -23.42 11.07
N ASN A 150 5.59 -24.56 11.46
CA ASN A 150 6.99 -24.87 11.20
C ASN A 150 7.28 -25.00 9.69
N THR A 151 6.37 -25.62 8.93
CA THR A 151 6.54 -25.77 7.47
C THR A 151 6.49 -24.42 6.77
N LEU A 152 5.55 -23.55 7.13
CA LEU A 152 5.44 -22.20 6.58
C LEU A 152 6.63 -21.33 6.98
N LEU A 153 7.11 -21.40 8.22
CA LEU A 153 8.29 -20.68 8.69
C LEU A 153 9.58 -21.11 7.95
N LYS A 154 9.74 -22.40 7.64
CA LYS A 154 10.80 -22.87 6.74
C LYS A 154 10.59 -22.33 5.32
N GLY A 155 9.36 -22.35 4.82
CA GLY A 155 8.99 -21.78 3.53
C GLY A 155 9.40 -20.33 3.34
N THR A 156 9.44 -19.52 4.41
CA THR A 156 9.92 -18.12 4.31
C THR A 156 11.38 -18.02 3.83
N ASP A 157 12.19 -19.07 3.87
CA ASP A 157 13.52 -19.07 3.23
C ASP A 157 13.45 -18.80 1.73
N ILE A 158 12.39 -19.28 1.06
CA ILE A 158 12.16 -19.01 -0.37
C ILE A 158 11.89 -17.52 -0.59
N LEU A 159 11.09 -16.88 0.27
CA LEU A 159 10.84 -15.43 0.20
C LEU A 159 12.14 -14.65 0.43
N LEU A 160 12.87 -14.98 1.49
CA LEU A 160 14.11 -14.29 1.87
C LEU A 160 15.15 -14.36 0.75
N VAL A 161 15.38 -15.54 0.17
CA VAL A 161 16.35 -15.74 -0.92
C VAL A 161 15.83 -15.14 -2.23
N GLY A 162 14.60 -15.46 -2.61
CA GLY A 162 14.01 -15.03 -3.88
C GLY A 162 13.96 -13.51 -4.01
N LEU A 163 13.49 -12.80 -2.98
CA LEU A 163 13.44 -11.34 -3.00
C LEU A 163 14.82 -10.67 -2.87
N SER A 164 15.78 -11.33 -2.21
CA SER A 164 17.17 -10.86 -2.20
C SER A 164 17.79 -10.92 -3.60
N ILE A 165 17.60 -12.04 -4.32
CA ILE A 165 18.09 -12.21 -5.68
C ILE A 165 17.42 -11.19 -6.61
N MET A 166 16.08 -11.08 -6.55
CA MET A 166 15.34 -10.10 -7.36
C MET A 166 15.81 -8.67 -7.09
N GLY A 167 16.04 -8.30 -5.82
CA GLY A 167 16.51 -6.95 -5.49
C GLY A 167 17.92 -6.65 -6.02
N ILE A 168 18.82 -7.64 -6.01
CA ILE A 168 20.14 -7.51 -6.66
C ILE A 168 19.97 -7.31 -8.17
N VAL A 169 19.09 -8.08 -8.81
CA VAL A 169 18.81 -7.96 -10.26
C VAL A 169 18.23 -6.59 -10.60
N GLU A 170 17.21 -6.12 -9.88
CA GLU A 170 16.62 -4.80 -10.13
C GLU A 170 17.60 -3.66 -9.87
N PHE A 171 18.52 -3.84 -8.92
CA PHE A 171 19.54 -2.83 -8.63
C PHE A 171 20.57 -2.67 -9.75
N PHE A 172 21.06 -3.78 -10.32
CA PHE A 172 22.14 -3.74 -11.31
C PHE A 172 21.66 -3.74 -12.77
N TYR A 173 20.43 -4.20 -13.05
CA TYR A 173 19.97 -4.45 -14.42
C TYR A 173 18.69 -3.70 -14.77
N ALA A 174 17.53 -4.28 -14.46
CA ALA A 174 16.22 -3.74 -14.81
C ALA A 174 15.16 -4.29 -13.85
N SER A 175 14.03 -3.58 -13.72
CA SER A 175 12.89 -4.05 -12.95
C SER A 175 12.42 -5.43 -13.44
N ILE A 176 11.87 -6.26 -12.57
CA ILE A 176 11.48 -7.65 -12.91
C ILE A 176 10.51 -7.70 -14.11
N THR A 177 9.58 -6.74 -14.20
CA THR A 177 8.62 -6.61 -15.32
C THR A 177 9.25 -6.09 -16.62
N GLN A 178 10.48 -5.57 -16.57
CA GLN A 178 11.23 -5.03 -17.70
C GLN A 178 12.23 -6.02 -18.30
N ILE A 179 12.47 -7.16 -17.66
CA ILE A 179 13.39 -8.17 -18.16
C ILE A 179 12.72 -8.90 -19.33
N GLU A 180 13.31 -8.79 -20.52
CA GLU A 180 12.77 -9.30 -21.80
C GLU A 180 12.26 -10.75 -21.72
N ILE A 181 13.07 -11.69 -21.21
CA ILE A 181 12.63 -13.09 -21.10
C ILE A 181 11.43 -13.28 -20.16
N LEU A 182 11.33 -12.46 -19.11
CA LEU A 182 10.20 -12.51 -18.18
C LEU A 182 8.94 -11.88 -18.78
N GLN A 183 9.08 -10.86 -19.62
CA GLN A 183 7.95 -10.24 -20.31
C GLN A 183 7.18 -11.25 -21.16
N TYR A 184 7.88 -12.07 -21.94
CA TYR A 184 7.24 -13.13 -22.72
C TYR A 184 6.55 -14.19 -21.86
N LEU A 185 7.01 -14.39 -20.61
CA LEU A 185 6.42 -15.34 -19.67
C LEU A 185 5.17 -14.78 -18.97
N ILE A 186 5.20 -13.50 -18.58
CA ILE A 186 4.12 -12.86 -17.82
C ILE A 186 3.04 -12.24 -18.72
N THR A 187 3.33 -12.02 -20.00
CA THR A 187 2.40 -11.41 -20.97
C THR A 187 1.77 -12.47 -21.87
N PRO A 188 0.42 -12.56 -21.98
CA PRO A 188 -0.26 -13.41 -22.95
C PRO A 188 0.19 -13.13 -24.39
N ARG A 189 0.22 -14.18 -25.22
CA ARG A 189 0.73 -14.10 -26.61
C ARG A 189 0.05 -13.03 -27.47
N GLU A 190 -1.23 -12.76 -27.23
CA GLU A 190 -2.01 -11.76 -27.94
C GLU A 190 -1.48 -10.32 -27.76
N TYR A 191 -0.74 -10.05 -26.68
CA TYR A 191 -0.17 -8.73 -26.38
C TYR A 191 1.32 -8.61 -26.68
N TRP A 192 1.96 -9.65 -27.26
CA TRP A 192 3.40 -9.64 -27.53
C TRP A 192 3.83 -8.52 -28.50
N ILE A 193 2.96 -8.12 -29.43
CA ILE A 193 3.21 -7.03 -30.38
C ILE A 193 3.27 -5.66 -29.66
N HIS A 194 2.63 -5.56 -28.50
CA HIS A 194 2.52 -4.33 -27.70
C HIS A 194 3.50 -4.29 -26.51
N LEU A 195 4.45 -5.22 -26.43
CA LEU A 195 5.41 -5.26 -25.32
C LEU A 195 6.19 -3.95 -25.19
N SER A 196 6.59 -3.31 -26.27
CA SER A 196 7.31 -2.03 -26.18
C SER A 196 6.46 -0.88 -25.62
N SER A 197 5.13 -0.91 -25.79
CA SER A 197 4.22 0.14 -25.30
C SER A 197 3.69 -0.11 -23.89
N LEU A 198 3.61 -1.36 -23.43
CA LEU A 198 3.14 -1.73 -22.09
C LEU A 198 4.14 -1.40 -20.96
N ILE A 199 5.34 -0.90 -21.29
CA ILE A 199 6.54 -1.03 -20.45
C ILE A 199 7.20 0.33 -20.17
N GLN A 200 6.43 1.43 -20.13
CA GLN A 200 6.98 2.69 -19.62
C GLN A 200 7.25 2.59 -18.11
N ALA A 201 8.51 2.84 -17.75
CA ALA A 201 9.06 2.68 -16.41
C ALA A 201 8.41 3.64 -15.40
N THR A 202 7.36 3.19 -14.70
CA THR A 202 6.63 4.03 -13.74
C THR A 202 7.49 4.47 -12.54
N PHE A 203 8.57 3.72 -12.22
CA PHE A 203 9.45 4.00 -11.08
C PHE A 203 10.93 3.80 -11.42
N SER A 204 11.43 4.48 -12.46
CA SER A 204 12.85 4.38 -12.84
C SER A 204 13.79 4.59 -11.64
N LYS A 205 14.75 3.66 -11.44
CA LYS A 205 15.76 3.65 -10.37
C LYS A 205 15.24 3.37 -8.94
N GLN A 206 14.02 2.84 -8.77
CA GLN A 206 13.53 2.31 -7.49
C GLN A 206 13.29 0.80 -7.59
N ILE A 207 13.52 0.09 -6.49
CA ILE A 207 13.20 -1.34 -6.39
C ILE A 207 11.72 -1.52 -6.08
N SER A 208 11.03 -2.27 -6.93
CA SER A 208 9.60 -2.62 -6.80
C SER A 208 9.36 -4.12 -6.75
N LEU A 209 10.35 -4.93 -7.13
CA LEU A 209 10.28 -6.38 -7.26
C LEU A 209 9.01 -6.79 -8.01
N THR A 210 8.29 -7.79 -7.51
CA THR A 210 7.00 -8.26 -8.02
C THR A 210 5.80 -7.51 -7.42
N PHE A 211 6.00 -6.36 -6.76
CA PHE A 211 4.97 -5.64 -6.02
C PHE A 211 4.44 -4.38 -6.73
N PHE A 212 4.82 -4.14 -8.00
CA PHE A 212 4.48 -3.02 -8.90
C PHE A 212 4.73 -1.58 -8.39
N ASN A 213 4.80 -1.40 -7.07
CA ASN A 213 5.00 -0.14 -6.39
C ASN A 213 6.09 -0.33 -5.31
N PRO A 214 7.14 0.51 -5.32
CA PRO A 214 8.20 0.47 -4.32
C PRO A 214 7.71 0.54 -2.86
N ASN A 215 6.58 1.19 -2.59
CA ASN A 215 6.00 1.24 -1.24
C ASN A 215 5.53 -0.13 -0.74
N TYR A 216 4.92 -0.94 -1.60
CA TYR A 216 4.48 -2.28 -1.24
C TYR A 216 5.66 -3.25 -1.13
N ALA A 217 6.68 -3.11 -1.98
CA ALA A 217 7.94 -3.83 -1.84
C ALA A 217 8.62 -3.49 -0.49
N SER A 218 8.67 -2.20 -0.15
CA SER A 218 9.23 -1.69 1.10
C SER A 218 8.54 -2.31 2.31
N LEU A 219 7.20 -2.27 2.34
CA LEU A 219 6.40 -2.88 3.38
C LEU A 219 6.68 -4.39 3.51
N PHE A 220 6.72 -5.12 2.40
CA PHE A 220 6.94 -6.56 2.44
C PHE A 220 8.35 -6.93 2.93
N LEU A 221 9.38 -6.23 2.45
CA LEU A 221 10.75 -6.40 2.91
C LEU A 221 10.89 -6.07 4.40
N LEU A 222 10.23 -5.00 4.86
CA LEU A 222 10.21 -4.61 6.27
C LEU A 222 9.63 -5.71 7.17
N MET A 223 8.59 -6.42 6.72
CA MET A 223 8.03 -7.56 7.44
C MET A 223 9.01 -8.75 7.52
N LEU A 224 9.84 -8.97 6.49
CA LEU A 224 10.80 -10.08 6.45
C LEU A 224 12.07 -9.83 7.27
N ILE A 225 12.48 -8.57 7.46
CA ILE A 225 13.71 -8.22 8.19
C ILE A 225 13.74 -8.80 9.62
N PRO A 226 12.73 -8.58 10.49
CA PRO A 226 12.71 -9.17 11.83
C PRO A 226 12.70 -10.71 11.81
N ILE A 227 12.04 -11.31 10.82
CA ILE A 227 11.96 -12.77 10.66
C ILE A 227 13.36 -13.33 10.36
N ASN A 228 14.12 -12.68 9.47
CA ASN A 228 15.49 -13.08 9.17
C ASN A 228 16.42 -12.89 10.39
N ILE A 229 16.26 -11.79 11.13
CA ILE A 229 17.02 -11.57 12.38
C ILE A 229 16.76 -12.70 13.39
N ALA A 230 15.51 -13.16 13.55
CA ALA A 230 15.22 -14.32 14.39
C ALA A 230 15.90 -15.60 13.90
N LYS A 231 16.04 -15.80 12.58
CA LYS A 231 16.80 -16.95 12.02
C LYS A 231 18.30 -16.83 12.30
N ILE A 232 18.89 -15.64 12.19
CA ILE A 232 20.29 -15.38 12.59
C ILE A 232 20.52 -15.74 14.06
N LYS A 233 19.57 -15.38 14.96
CA LYS A 233 19.64 -15.69 16.39
C LYS A 233 19.54 -17.20 16.67
N LYS A 234 18.73 -17.92 15.90
CA LYS A 234 18.49 -19.38 16.05
C LYS A 234 19.62 -20.27 15.51
N HIS A 235 20.48 -19.76 14.64
CA HIS A 235 21.49 -20.55 13.94
C HIS A 235 22.93 -20.12 14.28
N THR A 236 23.87 -21.04 14.11
CA THR A 236 25.32 -20.81 14.30
C THR A 236 26.11 -21.19 13.04
N GLY A 237 27.41 -20.89 13.01
CA GLY A 237 28.31 -21.30 11.92
C GLY A 237 27.91 -20.77 10.54
N LYS A 238 28.01 -21.64 9.51
CA LYS A 238 27.74 -21.28 8.10
C LYS A 238 26.31 -20.81 7.87
N THR A 239 25.33 -21.41 8.54
CA THR A 239 23.91 -21.04 8.42
C THR A 239 23.66 -19.62 8.95
N LYS A 240 24.34 -19.23 10.03
CA LYS A 240 24.27 -17.85 10.55
C LYS A 240 24.84 -16.84 9.55
N ILE A 241 25.98 -17.18 8.93
CA ILE A 241 26.61 -16.33 7.90
C ILE A 241 25.67 -16.17 6.71
N PHE A 242 25.06 -17.26 6.24
CA PHE A 242 24.08 -17.23 5.15
C PHE A 242 22.93 -16.25 5.43
N TYR A 243 22.25 -16.37 6.58
CA TYR A 243 21.16 -15.46 6.93
C TYR A 243 21.62 -14.01 7.13
N SER A 244 22.87 -13.80 7.56
CA SER A 244 23.47 -12.47 7.69
C SER A 244 23.69 -11.82 6.32
N ILE A 245 24.15 -12.58 5.31
CA ILE A 245 24.28 -12.09 3.93
C ILE A 245 22.90 -11.75 3.36
N VAL A 246 21.93 -12.63 3.55
CA VAL A 246 20.53 -12.41 3.12
C VAL A 246 19.95 -11.15 3.79
N LEU A 247 20.28 -10.88 5.05
CA LEU A 247 19.85 -9.66 5.73
C LEU A 247 20.41 -8.41 5.05
N ILE A 248 21.71 -8.42 4.70
CA ILE A 248 22.34 -7.30 3.99
C ILE A 248 21.63 -7.05 2.65
N CYS A 249 21.35 -8.11 1.88
CA CYS A 249 20.64 -7.99 0.60
C CYS A 249 19.21 -7.45 0.77
N LEU A 250 18.44 -7.97 1.73
CA LEU A 250 17.07 -7.49 2.00
C LEU A 250 17.05 -6.03 2.44
N THR A 251 17.96 -5.63 3.33
CA THR A 251 18.04 -4.26 3.81
C THR A 251 18.51 -3.30 2.70
N MET A 252 19.43 -3.74 1.84
CA MET A 252 19.80 -3.00 0.64
C MET A 252 18.59 -2.80 -0.27
N SER A 253 17.88 -3.86 -0.62
CA SER A 253 16.66 -3.79 -1.43
C SER A 253 15.63 -2.84 -0.81
N PHE A 254 15.43 -2.93 0.50
CA PHE A 254 14.53 -2.07 1.25
C PHE A 254 14.89 -0.59 1.11
N PHE A 255 16.16 -0.20 1.30
CA PHE A 255 16.56 1.20 1.15
C PHE A 255 16.42 1.70 -0.29
N PHE A 256 16.66 0.87 -1.29
CA PHE A 256 16.48 1.24 -2.70
C PHE A 256 15.02 1.27 -3.16
N THR A 257 14.05 0.88 -2.31
CA THR A 257 12.64 1.23 -2.54
C THR A 257 12.36 2.73 -2.36
N ARG A 258 13.24 3.46 -1.64
CA ARG A 258 13.13 4.91 -1.36
C ARG A 258 11.82 5.34 -0.68
N SER A 259 11.16 4.40 -0.03
CA SER A 259 9.87 4.58 0.59
C SER A 259 9.99 5.22 1.99
N THR A 260 9.45 6.43 2.18
CA THR A 260 9.59 7.20 3.43
C THR A 260 8.83 6.58 4.59
N ALA A 261 7.59 6.14 4.38
CA ALA A 261 6.82 5.47 5.42
C ALA A 261 7.43 4.12 5.83
N GLY A 262 8.04 3.38 4.90
CA GLY A 262 8.83 2.19 5.24
C GLY A 262 9.98 2.52 6.20
N PHE A 263 10.71 3.61 5.93
CA PHE A 263 11.81 4.07 6.77
C PHE A 263 11.36 4.46 8.20
N TYR A 264 10.30 5.26 8.33
CA TYR A 264 9.75 5.62 9.64
C TYR A 264 9.28 4.38 10.42
N ALA A 265 8.65 3.42 9.75
CA ALA A 265 8.26 2.16 10.36
C ALA A 265 9.47 1.33 10.82
N LEU A 266 10.57 1.31 10.05
CA LEU A 266 11.83 0.66 10.46
C LEU A 266 12.40 1.28 11.75
N ILE A 267 12.40 2.61 11.89
CA ILE A 267 12.86 3.28 13.12
C ILE A 267 12.07 2.78 14.33
N VAL A 268 10.74 2.75 14.23
CA VAL A 268 9.89 2.29 15.33
C VAL A 268 10.13 0.81 15.64
N ILE A 269 10.28 -0.04 14.63
CA ILE A 269 10.63 -1.46 14.80
C ILE A 269 11.97 -1.62 15.53
N VAL A 270 13.00 -0.87 15.13
CA VAL A 270 14.33 -0.93 15.77
C VAL A 270 14.24 -0.50 17.23
N ILE A 271 13.52 0.58 17.54
CA ILE A 271 13.29 1.03 18.92
C ILE A 271 12.60 -0.06 19.73
N LEU A 272 11.52 -0.66 19.20
CA LEU A 272 10.80 -1.74 19.89
C LEU A 272 11.65 -2.99 20.07
N GLU A 273 12.48 -3.36 19.09
CA GLU A 273 13.41 -4.47 19.22
C GLU A 273 14.44 -4.21 20.33
N ILE A 274 14.98 -2.99 20.40
CA ILE A 274 15.89 -2.59 21.48
C ILE A 274 15.21 -2.71 22.84
N VAL A 275 13.97 -2.25 22.97
CA VAL A 275 13.21 -2.33 24.22
C VAL A 275 12.92 -3.79 24.61
N LEU A 276 12.56 -4.64 23.64
CA LEU A 276 12.29 -6.07 23.85
C LEU A 276 13.51 -6.86 24.31
N TYR A 277 14.68 -6.53 23.77
CA TYR A 277 15.95 -7.21 24.04
C TYR A 277 16.94 -6.39 24.89
N HIS A 278 16.50 -5.35 25.60
CA HIS A 278 17.39 -4.41 26.31
C HIS A 278 18.43 -5.10 27.21
N LYS A 279 18.05 -6.17 27.93
CA LYS A 279 18.97 -6.91 28.82
C LYS A 279 20.05 -7.64 28.03
N GLN A 280 19.68 -8.30 26.93
CA GLN A 280 20.60 -9.01 26.05
C GLN A 280 21.54 -8.03 25.32
N ILE A 281 21.02 -6.87 24.91
CA ILE A 281 21.78 -5.81 24.23
C ILE A 281 22.84 -5.23 25.15
N ILE A 282 22.51 -4.94 26.41
CA ILE A 282 23.50 -4.43 27.39
C ILE A 282 24.64 -5.42 27.59
N GLN A 283 24.34 -6.72 27.62
CA GLN A 283 25.35 -7.79 27.75
C GLN A 283 26.20 -7.96 26.48
N GLY A 284 25.62 -7.71 25.30
CA GLY A 284 26.26 -7.88 23.99
C GLY A 284 26.66 -6.57 23.30
N LYS A 285 26.84 -5.47 24.04
CA LYS A 285 26.93 -4.09 23.49
C LYS A 285 27.92 -3.92 22.34
N ASN A 286 29.07 -4.59 22.38
CA ASN A 286 30.10 -4.50 21.33
C ASN A 286 29.63 -5.08 19.98
N TYR A 287 28.84 -6.16 20.01
CA TYR A 287 28.26 -6.77 18.80
C TYR A 287 27.16 -5.90 18.20
N VAL A 288 26.34 -5.28 19.05
CA VAL A 288 25.27 -4.37 18.63
C VAL A 288 25.87 -3.11 18.00
N LEU A 289 26.91 -2.53 18.61
CA LEU A 289 27.64 -1.41 18.03
C LEU A 289 28.27 -1.77 16.68
N GLY A 290 28.83 -2.97 16.53
CA GLY A 290 29.35 -3.46 15.26
C GLY A 290 28.27 -3.59 14.19
N LEU A 291 27.10 -4.14 14.52
CA LEU A 291 25.98 -4.26 13.59
C LEU A 291 25.42 -2.89 13.17
N VAL A 292 25.25 -1.97 14.13
CA VAL A 292 24.82 -0.59 13.86
C VAL A 292 25.83 0.09 12.95
N ALA A 293 27.13 -0.04 13.21
CA ALA A 293 28.17 0.53 12.34
C ALA A 293 28.09 -0.02 10.91
N VAL A 294 27.88 -1.33 10.73
CA VAL A 294 27.71 -1.94 9.41
C VAL A 294 26.46 -1.41 8.71
N LEU A 295 25.33 -1.35 9.40
CA LEU A 295 24.08 -0.83 8.82
C LEU A 295 24.18 0.67 8.49
N SER A 296 24.84 1.47 9.34
CA SER A 296 25.12 2.87 9.07
C SER A 296 26.06 3.05 7.88
N LEU A 297 27.11 2.23 7.76
CA LEU A 297 28.00 2.23 6.59
C LEU A 297 27.26 1.84 5.31
N VAL A 298 26.39 0.83 5.38
CA VAL A 298 25.51 0.44 4.27
C VAL A 298 24.60 1.60 3.89
N PHE A 299 23.94 2.25 4.86
CA PHE A 299 23.09 3.41 4.60
C PHE A 299 23.87 4.58 3.95
N VAL A 300 25.03 4.94 4.50
CA VAL A 300 25.88 6.02 3.97
C VAL A 300 26.36 5.68 2.56
N GLY A 301 26.84 4.46 2.34
CA GLY A 301 27.29 3.99 1.03
C GLY A 301 26.15 4.00 0.00
N ILE A 302 24.97 3.48 0.36
CA ILE A 302 23.78 3.50 -0.48
C ILE A 302 23.32 4.94 -0.77
N ASN A 303 23.34 5.83 0.23
CA ASN A 303 22.95 7.22 0.05
C ASN A 303 23.89 7.95 -0.92
N HIS A 304 25.19 7.69 -0.82
CA HIS A 304 26.18 8.22 -1.76
C HIS A 304 25.94 7.70 -3.19
N LEU A 305 25.75 6.38 -3.36
CA LEU A 305 25.45 5.77 -4.66
C LEU A 305 24.12 6.25 -5.25
N SER A 306 23.17 6.62 -4.40
CA SER A 306 21.86 7.16 -4.81
C SER A 306 21.89 8.66 -5.11
N GLY A 307 23.06 9.31 -5.14
CA GLY A 307 23.16 10.76 -5.40
C GLY A 307 22.54 11.62 -4.29
N ASN A 308 22.63 11.18 -3.03
CA ASN A 308 22.02 11.80 -1.84
C ASN A 308 20.50 11.86 -1.84
N ILE A 309 19.82 11.16 -2.76
CA ILE A 309 18.36 11.15 -2.84
C ILE A 309 17.74 10.62 -1.54
N LEU A 310 18.30 9.57 -0.92
CA LEU A 310 17.73 9.04 0.31
C LEU A 310 17.74 10.07 1.45
N PHE A 311 18.84 10.81 1.60
CA PHE A 311 18.94 11.87 2.59
C PHE A 311 18.02 13.06 2.27
N LYS A 312 17.89 13.43 0.98
CA LYS A 312 16.97 14.48 0.53
C LYS A 312 15.51 14.09 0.69
N THR A 313 15.14 12.85 0.40
CA THR A 313 13.79 12.33 0.61
C THR A 313 13.47 12.23 2.11
N PHE A 314 14.46 11.88 2.93
CA PHE A 314 14.35 11.84 4.39
C PHE A 314 14.13 13.22 5.03
N LEU A 315 14.91 14.24 4.65
CA LEU A 315 14.77 15.60 5.17
C LEU A 315 13.72 16.44 4.42
N GLY A 316 13.53 16.16 3.13
CA GLY A 316 12.71 16.95 2.19
C GLY A 316 11.22 16.78 2.40
N ASP A 317 10.74 15.60 2.78
CA ASP A 317 9.33 15.40 3.18
C ASP A 317 8.97 16.26 4.43
N SER A 318 9.96 16.72 5.20
CA SER A 318 9.75 17.60 6.37
C SER A 318 9.92 19.10 6.08
N LEU A 319 10.47 19.48 4.92
CA LEU A 319 10.91 20.85 4.64
C LEU A 319 10.53 21.40 3.25
N GLN A 320 10.01 20.59 2.33
CA GLN A 320 9.63 21.07 1.00
C GLN A 320 8.12 21.21 0.88
N SER A 321 7.63 22.46 0.97
CA SER A 321 6.77 22.94 -0.12
C SER A 321 7.52 22.61 -1.40
N ILE A 322 6.94 21.81 -2.30
CA ILE A 322 7.54 21.61 -3.62
C ILE A 322 7.51 23.00 -4.26
N GLY A 323 8.63 23.71 -4.17
CA GLY A 323 8.82 25.03 -4.75
C GLY A 323 8.94 24.85 -6.23
N TYR A 324 7.83 24.53 -6.88
CA TYR A 324 7.72 24.72 -8.30
C TYR A 324 7.96 26.21 -8.56
N ALA A 325 8.72 26.55 -9.60
CA ALA A 325 8.62 27.87 -10.23
C ALA A 325 7.28 27.95 -11.00
N ALA A 326 6.20 27.52 -10.36
CA ALA A 326 4.85 27.49 -10.89
C ALA A 326 4.10 28.72 -10.41
N TYR A 327 3.11 29.12 -11.19
CA TYR A 327 2.15 30.11 -10.77
C TYR A 327 1.32 29.52 -9.61
N PRO A 328 1.33 30.12 -8.41
CA PRO A 328 0.57 29.60 -7.29
C PRO A 328 -0.92 29.64 -7.63
N VAL A 329 -1.66 28.60 -7.27
CA VAL A 329 -3.10 28.50 -7.56
C VAL A 329 -3.86 28.21 -6.27
N THR A 330 -4.69 29.13 -5.80
CA THR A 330 -5.63 28.88 -4.69
C THR A 330 -6.91 28.26 -5.20
N GLU A 331 -7.39 28.69 -6.37
CA GLU A 331 -8.66 28.27 -6.96
C GLU A 331 -8.65 28.43 -8.49
N LEU A 332 -9.35 27.53 -9.18
CA LEU A 332 -9.63 27.60 -10.61
C LEU A 332 -11.13 27.62 -10.83
N ARG A 333 -11.65 28.60 -11.58
CA ARG A 333 -13.09 28.70 -11.88
C ARG A 333 -13.32 28.87 -13.37
N LEU A 334 -14.40 28.25 -13.86
CA LEU A 334 -14.90 28.44 -15.21
C LEU A 334 -16.28 29.10 -15.09
N GLU A 335 -16.38 30.37 -15.48
CA GLU A 335 -17.64 31.12 -15.47
C GLU A 335 -17.75 31.90 -16.78
N ASP A 336 -18.89 31.76 -17.50
CA ASP A 336 -19.18 32.48 -18.74
C ASP A 336 -18.06 32.46 -19.80
N ASN A 337 -17.41 31.30 -20.00
CA ASN A 337 -16.26 31.09 -20.90
C ASN A 337 -14.96 31.79 -20.51
N ILE A 338 -14.90 32.28 -19.27
CA ILE A 338 -13.69 32.85 -18.69
C ILE A 338 -13.13 31.83 -17.70
N LEU A 339 -11.86 31.49 -17.90
CA LEU A 339 -11.06 30.75 -16.93
C LEU A 339 -10.42 31.75 -15.97
N TYR A 340 -10.77 31.64 -14.70
CA TYR A 340 -10.16 32.39 -13.61
C TYR A 340 -9.13 31.52 -12.90
N ILE A 341 -7.91 32.05 -12.79
CA ILE A 341 -6.80 31.45 -12.03
C ILE A 341 -6.51 32.38 -10.86
N GLU A 342 -6.92 31.98 -9.67
CA GLU A 342 -6.77 32.76 -8.45
C GLU A 342 -5.53 32.35 -7.69
N ASN A 343 -4.88 33.34 -7.08
CA ASN A 343 -3.88 33.13 -6.05
C ASN A 343 -4.09 34.14 -4.90
N GLU A 344 -3.24 34.11 -3.88
CA GLU A 344 -3.37 35.02 -2.72
C GLU A 344 -3.19 36.50 -3.09
N GLU A 345 -2.53 36.80 -4.21
CA GLU A 345 -2.16 38.15 -4.62
C GLU A 345 -2.96 38.71 -5.79
N ASP A 346 -3.56 37.91 -6.68
CA ASP A 346 -4.27 38.38 -7.88
C ASP A 346 -5.16 37.27 -8.48
N THR A 347 -6.06 37.66 -9.39
CA THR A 347 -6.84 36.75 -10.23
C THR A 347 -6.51 37.01 -11.69
N PHE A 348 -5.89 36.02 -12.34
CA PHE A 348 -5.60 36.04 -13.76
C PHE A 348 -6.77 35.41 -14.53
N ALA A 349 -7.39 36.18 -15.41
CA ALA A 349 -8.56 35.76 -16.19
C ALA A 349 -8.19 35.54 -17.65
N ILE A 350 -8.65 34.44 -18.24
CA ILE A 350 -8.44 34.08 -19.65
C ILE A 350 -9.81 33.88 -20.29
N MET A 351 -10.14 34.71 -21.28
CA MET A 351 -11.33 34.58 -22.10
C MET A 351 -10.96 34.10 -23.49
N VAL A 352 -11.70 33.12 -24.00
CA VAL A 352 -11.51 32.55 -25.34
C VAL A 352 -12.83 32.42 -26.09
N ASN A 353 -12.77 32.47 -27.42
CA ASN A 353 -13.93 32.35 -28.30
C ASN A 353 -13.68 31.35 -29.44
N TYR A 354 -14.74 30.70 -29.91
CA TYR A 354 -14.72 29.81 -31.07
C TYR A 354 -14.79 30.63 -32.38
N PRO A 355 -13.94 30.35 -33.39
CA PRO A 355 -12.88 29.35 -33.41
C PRO A 355 -11.66 29.78 -32.58
N LEU A 356 -11.07 28.83 -31.85
CA LEU A 356 -9.94 29.08 -30.96
C LEU A 356 -8.68 29.44 -31.77
N ASN A 357 -8.09 30.57 -31.45
CA ASN A 357 -6.78 30.99 -31.94
C ASN A 357 -6.19 32.01 -30.96
N LEU A 358 -4.87 32.18 -30.99
CA LEU A 358 -4.17 33.11 -30.09
C LEU A 358 -4.64 34.57 -30.22
N SER A 359 -5.08 35.01 -31.41
CA SER A 359 -5.62 36.36 -31.59
C SER A 359 -6.97 36.61 -30.91
N ASN A 360 -7.70 35.54 -30.57
CA ASN A 360 -8.99 35.58 -29.89
C ASN A 360 -8.87 35.34 -28.38
N VAL A 361 -7.65 35.12 -27.86
CA VAL A 361 -7.39 35.00 -26.43
C VAL A 361 -7.28 36.39 -25.82
N GLN A 362 -8.13 36.69 -24.85
CA GLN A 362 -8.06 37.91 -24.05
C GLN A 362 -7.67 37.54 -22.62
N VAL A 363 -6.77 38.33 -22.04
CA VAL A 363 -6.27 38.11 -20.68
C VAL A 363 -6.37 39.37 -19.86
N ALA A 364 -6.66 39.22 -18.56
CA ALA A 364 -6.80 40.33 -17.63
C ALA A 364 -6.34 39.95 -16.22
N SER A 365 -5.91 40.95 -15.46
CA SER A 365 -5.59 40.88 -14.04
C SER A 365 -6.67 41.64 -13.28
N MET A 366 -7.27 41.01 -12.28
CA MET A 366 -8.33 41.66 -11.49
C MET A 366 -7.81 42.71 -10.50
N GLN A 367 -6.50 42.72 -10.23
CA GLN A 367 -5.84 43.80 -9.50
C GLN A 367 -5.21 44.88 -10.39
N ASN A 368 -5.52 44.87 -11.70
CA ASN A 368 -4.97 45.80 -12.69
C ASN A 368 -3.43 45.78 -12.78
N LYS A 369 -2.80 44.62 -12.53
CA LYS A 369 -1.38 44.43 -12.81
C LYS A 369 -1.15 44.50 -14.33
N THR A 370 -0.02 45.07 -14.75
CA THR A 370 0.32 45.13 -16.18
C THR A 370 0.73 43.73 -16.65
N ILE A 371 0.10 43.25 -17.72
CA ILE A 371 0.35 41.92 -18.26
C ILE A 371 1.26 42.06 -19.48
N ASN A 372 2.53 41.70 -19.32
CA ASN A 372 3.50 41.67 -20.41
C ASN A 372 3.59 40.25 -20.97
N PHE A 373 3.48 40.10 -22.30
CA PHE A 373 3.62 38.83 -22.97
C PHE A 373 4.24 38.96 -24.36
N TYR A 374 4.73 37.85 -24.88
CA TYR A 374 5.17 37.73 -26.27
C TYR A 374 4.69 36.39 -26.85
N VAL A 375 4.65 36.30 -28.17
CA VAL A 375 4.30 35.06 -28.86
C VAL A 375 5.58 34.40 -29.33
N GLU A 376 5.79 33.16 -28.91
CA GLU A 376 6.88 32.30 -29.38
C GLU A 376 6.28 31.10 -30.11
N GLN A 377 6.48 31.02 -31.42
CA GLN A 377 5.85 30.03 -32.30
C GLN A 377 4.31 30.07 -32.22
N ASN A 378 3.70 29.18 -31.43
CA ASN A 378 2.26 29.08 -31.20
C ASN A 378 1.93 29.09 -29.69
N THR A 379 2.80 29.71 -28.90
CA THR A 379 2.67 29.81 -27.45
C THR A 379 2.70 31.27 -27.03
N LEU A 380 1.73 31.66 -26.20
CA LEU A 380 1.67 32.96 -25.56
C LEU A 380 2.43 32.84 -24.23
N VAL A 381 3.59 33.49 -24.15
CA VAL A 381 4.50 33.42 -22.99
C VAL A 381 4.43 34.73 -22.23
N PHE A 382 4.09 34.64 -20.95
CA PHE A 382 3.96 35.77 -20.05
C PHE A 382 5.29 36.11 -19.37
N LYS A 383 5.39 37.31 -18.80
CA LYS A 383 6.57 37.81 -18.09
C LYS A 383 6.20 38.37 -16.73
N ASP A 384 7.23 38.71 -15.95
CA ASP A 384 7.11 39.36 -14.64
C ASP A 384 6.31 38.49 -13.67
N ASP A 385 5.27 39.04 -13.04
CA ASP A 385 4.40 38.33 -12.08
C ASP A 385 3.69 37.10 -12.67
N PHE A 386 3.62 37.00 -14.01
CA PHE A 386 2.93 35.93 -14.73
C PHE A 386 3.89 35.01 -15.50
N ASP A 387 5.21 35.14 -15.33
CA ASP A 387 6.25 34.38 -16.05
C ASP A 387 6.00 32.86 -16.14
N PRO A 388 5.48 32.17 -15.10
CA PRO A 388 5.21 30.73 -15.19
C PRO A 388 4.05 30.35 -16.11
N ILE A 389 3.18 31.30 -16.48
CA ILE A 389 1.99 31.04 -17.30
C ILE A 389 2.38 30.96 -18.78
N LYS A 390 1.91 29.93 -19.47
CA LYS A 390 1.95 29.84 -20.94
C LYS A 390 0.64 29.31 -21.49
N LEU A 391 0.21 29.85 -22.62
CA LEU A 391 -1.02 29.45 -23.31
C LEU A 391 -0.70 28.90 -24.69
N ILE A 392 -1.24 27.74 -25.03
CA ILE A 392 -1.07 27.10 -26.33
C ILE A 392 -2.46 26.80 -26.90
N CYS A 393 -2.71 27.18 -28.15
CA CYS A 393 -3.95 26.86 -28.85
C CYS A 393 -3.69 25.82 -29.93
N GLU A 394 -4.29 24.63 -29.81
CA GLU A 394 -4.18 23.53 -30.77
C GLU A 394 -5.57 23.06 -31.21
N GLY A 395 -5.99 23.46 -32.42
CA GLY A 395 -7.36 23.19 -32.89
C GLY A 395 -8.38 23.85 -31.98
N ASN A 396 -9.24 23.06 -31.32
CA ASN A 396 -10.23 23.54 -30.35
C ASN A 396 -9.73 23.46 -28.89
N TYR A 397 -8.47 23.07 -28.68
CA TYR A 397 -7.91 22.87 -27.35
C TYR A 397 -7.06 24.07 -26.90
N LEU A 398 -7.33 24.55 -25.70
CA LEU A 398 -6.51 25.51 -24.98
C LEU A 398 -5.72 24.75 -23.91
N LEU A 399 -4.40 24.76 -24.03
CA LEU A 399 -3.50 24.23 -23.01
C LEU A 399 -3.01 25.41 -22.16
N VAL A 400 -3.18 25.28 -20.85
CA VAL A 400 -2.76 26.26 -19.86
C VAL A 400 -1.64 25.65 -19.03
N ASP A 401 -0.41 26.01 -19.35
CA ASP A 401 0.77 25.65 -18.56
C ASP A 401 0.96 26.69 -17.47
N LEU A 402 1.02 26.24 -16.22
CA LEU A 402 1.23 27.07 -15.05
C LEU A 402 2.59 26.80 -14.39
N GLY A 403 3.48 26.03 -15.03
CA GLY A 403 4.80 25.66 -14.51
C GLY A 403 4.82 24.45 -13.58
N TYR A 404 3.72 23.68 -13.54
CA TYR A 404 3.64 22.38 -12.85
C TYR A 404 4.14 21.23 -13.76
N ASP A 405 3.97 19.97 -13.36
CA ASP A 405 4.49 18.81 -14.11
C ASP A 405 3.76 18.56 -15.44
N GLU A 406 2.55 19.12 -15.61
CA GLU A 406 1.77 19.06 -16.85
C GLU A 406 0.89 20.31 -17.04
N PRO A 407 0.53 20.66 -18.30
CA PRO A 407 -0.48 21.68 -18.57
C PRO A 407 -1.90 21.17 -18.29
N ILE A 408 -2.81 22.10 -18.05
CA ILE A 408 -4.24 21.85 -17.93
C ILE A 408 -4.87 21.97 -19.32
N TYR A 409 -5.71 21.03 -19.70
CA TYR A 409 -6.36 20.99 -21.00
C TYR A 409 -7.80 21.48 -20.90
N PHE A 410 -8.17 22.37 -21.79
CA PHE A 410 -9.54 22.84 -21.98
C PHE A 410 -9.93 22.67 -23.45
N GLU A 411 -11.20 22.40 -23.70
CA GLU A 411 -11.78 22.36 -25.04
C GLU A 411 -12.86 23.44 -25.16
N ILE A 412 -12.82 24.21 -26.24
CA ILE A 412 -13.94 25.07 -26.61
C ILE A 412 -14.82 24.35 -27.62
N THR A 413 -16.06 24.09 -27.21
CA THR A 413 -17.04 23.42 -28.07
C THR A 413 -17.48 24.33 -29.21
N SER A 414 -18.06 23.75 -30.27
CA SER A 414 -18.66 24.50 -31.37
C SER A 414 -19.81 25.42 -30.94
N GLU A 415 -20.38 25.20 -29.75
CA GLU A 415 -21.39 26.08 -29.13
C GLU A 415 -20.77 27.25 -28.35
N ASN A 416 -19.47 27.50 -28.51
CA ASN A 416 -18.72 28.52 -27.77
C ASN A 416 -18.82 28.32 -26.26
N LYS A 417 -18.66 27.06 -25.79
CA LYS A 417 -18.55 26.74 -24.36
C LYS A 417 -17.16 26.21 -24.05
N LEU A 418 -16.46 26.85 -23.12
CA LEU A 418 -15.18 26.39 -22.60
C LEU A 418 -15.40 25.33 -21.52
N MET A 419 -14.84 24.14 -21.72
CA MET A 419 -14.93 23.03 -20.76
C MET A 419 -13.54 22.51 -20.45
N ALA A 420 -13.28 22.16 -19.19
CA ALA A 420 -12.04 21.51 -18.83
C ALA A 420 -12.09 20.03 -19.21
N LEU A 421 -10.94 19.45 -19.57
CA LEU A 421 -10.81 18.02 -19.79
C LEU A 421 -10.41 17.34 -18.48
N GLY A 422 -11.31 16.50 -17.96
CA GLY A 422 -11.07 15.61 -16.85
C GLY A 422 -10.44 14.29 -17.28
N ILE A 423 -10.63 13.27 -16.43
CA ILE A 423 -10.14 11.90 -16.67
C ILE A 423 -10.64 11.41 -18.03
N ASN A 424 -9.77 10.77 -18.82
CA ASN A 424 -10.09 10.21 -20.13
C ASN A 424 -10.77 11.19 -21.11
N GLY A 425 -10.59 12.51 -20.92
CA GLY A 425 -11.15 13.54 -21.79
C GLY A 425 -12.60 13.93 -21.50
N TYR A 426 -13.20 13.47 -20.39
CA TYR A 426 -14.55 13.88 -20.02
C TYR A 426 -14.63 15.39 -19.76
N HIS A 427 -15.64 16.04 -20.33
CA HIS A 427 -15.84 17.47 -20.13
C HIS A 427 -16.33 17.79 -18.71
N LEU A 428 -15.67 18.74 -18.05
CA LEU A 428 -16.01 19.24 -16.73
C LEU A 428 -16.33 20.74 -16.81
N SER A 429 -17.46 21.12 -16.21
CA SER A 429 -17.85 22.53 -16.01
C SER A 429 -17.40 23.07 -14.65
N VAL A 430 -17.09 22.20 -13.69
CA VAL A 430 -16.65 22.57 -12.35
C VAL A 430 -15.30 21.91 -12.09
N ILE A 431 -14.26 22.72 -11.89
CA ILE A 431 -12.85 22.28 -11.73
C ILE A 431 -12.22 22.70 -10.40
N ASN A 432 -13.07 22.99 -9.43
CA ASN A 432 -12.67 23.17 -8.05
C ASN A 432 -13.59 22.36 -7.14
N ASP A 433 -13.05 21.84 -6.05
CA ASP A 433 -13.84 21.22 -4.99
C ASP A 433 -13.36 21.75 -3.64
N ASN A 434 -14.29 22.35 -2.91
CA ASN A 434 -14.04 22.91 -1.58
C ASN A 434 -14.43 21.93 -0.46
N SER A 435 -14.89 20.72 -0.80
CA SER A 435 -15.16 19.68 0.18
C SER A 435 -13.85 19.22 0.82
N GLY A 436 -13.81 19.12 2.14
CA GLY A 436 -12.61 18.65 2.84
C GLY A 436 -12.52 19.11 4.29
N ILE A 437 -12.10 18.20 5.18
CA ILE A 437 -11.97 18.48 6.61
C ILE A 437 -10.65 17.89 7.12
N GLY A 438 -9.99 18.60 8.04
CA GLY A 438 -8.69 18.20 8.58
C GLY A 438 -7.53 18.53 7.64
N PHE A 439 -6.30 18.36 8.12
CA PHE A 439 -5.06 18.52 7.35
C PHE A 439 -4.85 19.86 6.61
N LYS A 440 -5.64 20.92 6.83
CA LYS A 440 -5.55 22.21 6.10
C LYS A 440 -4.11 22.73 5.94
N ASN A 441 -3.33 22.70 7.02
CA ASN A 441 -1.93 23.18 7.05
C ASN A 441 -0.88 22.07 6.86
N TYR A 442 -1.31 20.84 6.58
CA TYR A 442 -0.47 19.62 6.50
C TYR A 442 -0.78 18.79 5.26
N GLN A 443 -1.23 19.41 4.17
CA GLN A 443 -1.67 18.70 2.96
C GLN A 443 -0.52 18.02 2.20
N HIS A 444 0.71 18.53 2.32
CA HIS A 444 1.92 17.93 1.74
C HIS A 444 2.44 16.70 2.48
N ILE A 445 1.95 16.40 3.69
CA ILE A 445 2.48 15.30 4.51
C ILE A 445 2.39 13.95 3.77
N ALA A 446 3.41 13.10 3.98
CA ALA A 446 3.50 11.78 3.37
C ALA A 446 3.33 11.82 1.84
N THR A 447 4.02 12.75 1.18
CA THR A 447 4.00 12.94 -0.28
C THR A 447 2.62 13.31 -0.82
N GLY A 448 1.98 14.33 -0.22
CA GLY A 448 0.67 14.83 -0.63
C GLY A 448 -0.53 14.00 -0.15
N ARG A 449 -0.31 12.91 0.61
CA ARG A 449 -1.43 12.08 1.14
C ARG A 449 -2.31 12.86 2.12
N GLY A 450 -1.78 13.89 2.80
CA GLY A 450 -2.59 14.77 3.66
C GLY A 450 -3.74 15.45 2.91
N TYR A 451 -3.51 15.87 1.66
CA TYR A 451 -4.56 16.39 0.77
C TYR A 451 -5.62 15.32 0.47
N ILE A 452 -5.19 14.12 0.09
CA ILE A 452 -6.08 12.99 -0.19
C ILE A 452 -6.92 12.64 1.04
N TRP A 453 -6.32 12.64 2.24
CA TRP A 453 -7.03 12.38 3.49
C TRP A 453 -8.04 13.48 3.80
N ARG A 454 -7.70 14.75 3.56
CA ARG A 454 -8.64 15.87 3.70
C ARG A 454 -9.89 15.67 2.85
N LYS A 455 -9.74 15.17 1.61
CA LYS A 455 -10.85 14.84 0.71
C LYS A 455 -11.60 13.57 1.11
N SER A 456 -10.90 12.61 1.71
CA SER A 456 -11.45 11.29 2.05
C SER A 456 -12.18 11.26 3.40
N ILE A 457 -11.76 12.06 4.39
CA ILE A 457 -12.38 12.09 5.74
C ILE A 457 -13.89 12.39 5.69
N PRO A 458 -14.38 13.39 4.93
CA PRO A 458 -15.81 13.63 4.78
C PRO A 458 -16.60 12.40 4.28
N LEU A 459 -15.97 11.54 3.46
CA LEU A 459 -16.60 10.35 2.89
C LEU A 459 -16.91 9.27 3.95
N LEU A 460 -16.30 9.32 5.13
CA LEU A 460 -16.69 8.46 6.26
C LEU A 460 -18.16 8.70 6.65
N LYS A 461 -18.68 9.93 6.48
CA LYS A 461 -20.09 10.23 6.71
C LYS A 461 -20.97 9.60 5.62
N SER A 462 -20.52 9.63 4.37
CA SER A 462 -21.21 9.02 3.23
C SER A 462 -21.28 7.50 3.35
N GLY A 463 -20.20 6.85 3.80
CA GLY A 463 -20.19 5.41 4.08
C GLY A 463 -20.96 5.04 5.35
N GLY A 464 -20.98 5.91 6.36
CA GLY A 464 -21.71 5.66 7.61
C GLY A 464 -21.26 4.39 8.32
N LEU A 465 -22.22 3.60 8.83
CA LEU A 465 -21.91 2.38 9.59
C LEU A 465 -21.45 1.20 8.73
N PHE A 466 -21.93 1.10 7.49
CA PHE A 466 -21.76 -0.09 6.62
C PHE A 466 -20.93 0.19 5.36
N GLY A 467 -20.53 1.43 5.14
CA GLY A 467 -19.65 1.81 4.04
C GLY A 467 -20.37 1.97 2.70
N THR A 468 -19.61 2.42 1.70
CA THR A 468 -20.08 2.68 0.33
C THR A 468 -20.02 1.43 -0.57
N GLY A 469 -19.50 0.32 -0.06
CA GLY A 469 -19.25 -0.91 -0.80
C GLY A 469 -17.75 -1.22 -0.92
N PRO A 470 -17.35 -2.51 -0.96
CA PRO A 470 -15.97 -2.90 -1.24
C PRO A 470 -15.44 -2.24 -2.52
N ASP A 471 -14.25 -1.64 -2.39
CA ASP A 471 -13.48 -1.04 -3.50
C ASP A 471 -14.17 0.08 -4.30
N THR A 472 -15.14 0.80 -3.70
CA THR A 472 -15.88 1.87 -4.39
C THR A 472 -15.36 3.28 -4.14
N SER A 473 -14.33 3.46 -3.29
CA SER A 473 -13.78 4.77 -2.89
C SER A 473 -13.55 5.74 -4.05
N ALA A 474 -12.99 5.28 -5.18
CA ALA A 474 -12.69 6.10 -6.35
C ALA A 474 -13.91 6.84 -6.92
N LEU A 475 -15.12 6.29 -6.74
CA LEU A 475 -16.38 6.89 -7.21
C LEU A 475 -16.82 8.09 -6.36
N PHE A 476 -16.28 8.23 -5.15
CA PHE A 476 -16.71 9.25 -4.18
C PHE A 476 -15.63 10.30 -3.92
N ILE A 477 -14.36 9.98 -4.13
CA ILE A 477 -13.28 10.95 -3.99
C ILE A 477 -13.39 11.96 -5.14
N PRO A 478 -13.52 13.27 -4.84
CA PRO A 478 -13.63 14.30 -5.87
C PRO A 478 -12.42 14.29 -6.81
N GLN A 479 -12.67 14.15 -8.11
CA GLN A 479 -11.63 14.15 -9.15
C GLN A 479 -11.41 15.52 -9.79
N ASN A 480 -12.33 16.46 -9.55
CA ASN A 480 -12.38 17.74 -10.22
C ASN A 480 -11.66 18.86 -9.46
N ASP A 481 -11.02 18.61 -8.32
CA ASP A 481 -10.20 19.63 -7.62
C ASP A 481 -8.85 19.82 -8.32
N PHE A 482 -8.82 20.64 -9.37
CA PHE A 482 -7.61 20.83 -10.17
C PHE A 482 -6.56 21.63 -9.39
N ALA A 483 -6.96 22.70 -8.69
CA ALA A 483 -6.07 23.51 -7.87
C ALA A 483 -5.40 22.67 -6.77
N GLY A 484 -6.17 21.84 -6.05
CA GLY A 484 -5.63 20.93 -5.05
C GLY A 484 -4.65 19.92 -5.65
N LYS A 485 -5.03 19.26 -6.76
CA LYS A 485 -4.15 18.28 -7.43
C LYS A 485 -2.83 18.89 -7.92
N LEU A 486 -2.85 20.10 -8.48
CA LEU A 486 -1.64 20.81 -8.89
C LEU A 486 -0.73 21.11 -7.70
N ASN A 487 -1.26 21.70 -6.64
CA ASN A 487 -0.46 22.10 -5.48
C ASN A 487 0.19 20.92 -4.74
N TYR A 488 -0.51 19.78 -4.64
CA TYR A 488 -0.04 18.67 -3.80
C TYR A 488 0.57 17.51 -4.57
N HIS A 489 0.34 17.43 -5.90
CA HIS A 489 0.82 16.35 -6.74
C HIS A 489 1.42 16.79 -8.08
N GLY A 490 1.38 18.08 -8.41
CA GLY A 490 1.99 18.64 -9.62
C GLY A 490 1.21 18.42 -10.92
N LYS A 491 0.06 17.73 -10.88
CA LYS A 491 -0.70 17.34 -12.08
C LYS A 491 -2.17 17.09 -11.80
N VAL A 492 -3.03 17.51 -12.72
CA VAL A 492 -4.50 17.35 -12.65
C VAL A 492 -4.96 15.95 -13.09
N SER A 493 -4.17 15.29 -13.94
CA SER A 493 -4.38 13.94 -14.48
C SER A 493 -4.21 12.85 -13.42
N LEU A 494 -3.63 13.15 -12.26
CA LEU A 494 -3.55 12.19 -11.16
C LEU A 494 -4.95 11.81 -10.70
N ILE A 495 -5.23 10.51 -10.73
CA ILE A 495 -6.49 9.95 -10.27
C ILE A 495 -6.38 9.58 -8.81
N LEU A 496 -7.32 10.09 -8.02
CA LEU A 496 -7.41 9.78 -6.59
C LEU A 496 -8.31 8.56 -6.40
N ASN A 497 -7.77 7.36 -6.62
CA ASN A 497 -8.53 6.11 -6.59
C ASN A 497 -8.73 5.53 -5.17
N THR A 498 -7.82 5.84 -4.25
CA THR A 498 -7.88 5.39 -2.86
C THR A 498 -7.49 6.52 -1.90
N PRO A 499 -7.88 6.43 -0.62
CA PRO A 499 -7.40 7.37 0.39
C PRO A 499 -5.93 7.16 0.74
N HIS A 500 -5.26 6.12 0.23
CA HIS A 500 -3.86 5.85 0.53
C HIS A 500 -3.63 5.72 2.04
N ASN A 501 -4.55 5.03 2.70
CA ASN A 501 -4.61 4.79 4.13
C ASN A 501 -5.62 3.67 4.36
N MET A 502 -5.13 2.50 4.73
CA MET A 502 -5.95 1.30 4.92
C MET A 502 -7.12 1.55 5.88
N TYR A 503 -6.91 2.32 6.96
CA TYR A 503 -7.93 2.57 7.97
C TYR A 503 -9.06 3.46 7.44
N LEU A 504 -8.73 4.55 6.74
CA LEU A 504 -9.72 5.38 6.06
C LEU A 504 -10.44 4.57 4.98
N GLN A 505 -9.71 3.77 4.20
CA GLN A 505 -10.29 2.93 3.17
C GLN A 505 -11.29 1.92 3.74
N ILE A 506 -10.97 1.25 4.85
CA ILE A 506 -11.89 0.34 5.55
C ILE A 506 -13.14 1.10 6.01
N GLY A 507 -12.96 2.27 6.62
CA GLY A 507 -14.07 3.09 7.14
C GLY A 507 -15.01 3.59 6.03
N ILE A 508 -14.47 3.95 4.87
CA ILE A 508 -15.25 4.41 3.70
C ILE A 508 -15.91 3.21 3.02
N ASN A 509 -15.13 2.20 2.63
CA ASN A 509 -15.63 1.11 1.81
C ASN A 509 -16.53 0.16 2.60
N THR A 510 -16.13 -0.27 3.79
CA THR A 510 -16.83 -1.31 4.57
C THR A 510 -17.49 -0.78 5.86
N GLY A 511 -17.37 0.51 6.11
CA GLY A 511 -18.07 1.22 7.17
C GLY A 511 -17.29 1.37 8.47
N LEU A 512 -17.74 2.32 9.30
CA LEU A 512 -17.12 2.59 10.61
C LEU A 512 -17.19 1.40 11.56
N LEU A 513 -18.24 0.56 11.47
CA LEU A 513 -18.34 -0.63 12.31
C LEU A 513 -17.26 -1.66 11.96
N SER A 514 -16.99 -1.86 10.67
CA SER A 514 -15.90 -2.70 10.17
C SER A 514 -14.54 -2.22 10.67
N LEU A 515 -14.29 -0.91 10.60
CA LEU A 515 -13.07 -0.29 11.12
C LEU A 515 -12.90 -0.53 12.62
N VAL A 516 -13.95 -0.30 13.42
CA VAL A 516 -13.91 -0.53 14.87
C VAL A 516 -13.60 -2.00 15.19
N CYS A 517 -14.22 -2.94 14.50
CA CYS A 517 -13.92 -4.37 14.64
C CYS A 517 -12.42 -4.65 14.42
N LEU A 518 -11.84 -4.15 13.33
CA LEU A 518 -10.42 -4.37 13.06
C LEU A 518 -9.50 -3.65 14.07
N LEU A 519 -9.85 -2.43 14.49
CA LEU A 519 -9.08 -1.71 15.52
C LEU A 519 -9.09 -2.44 16.86
N ILE A 520 -10.20 -3.07 17.26
CA ILE A 520 -10.25 -3.91 18.47
C ILE A 520 -9.31 -5.11 18.33
N LEU A 521 -9.33 -5.79 17.18
CA LEU A 521 -8.44 -6.93 16.92
C LEU A 521 -6.97 -6.51 16.98
N PHE A 522 -6.61 -5.41 16.32
CA PHE A 522 -5.24 -4.90 16.26
C PHE A 522 -4.76 -4.35 17.61
N ALA A 523 -5.62 -3.65 18.36
CA ALA A 523 -5.30 -3.19 19.71
C ALA A 523 -5.06 -4.37 20.66
N TYR A 524 -5.92 -5.39 20.61
CA TYR A 524 -5.73 -6.61 21.40
C TYR A 524 -4.42 -7.33 21.01
N TYR A 525 -4.14 -7.45 19.72
CA TYR A 525 -2.86 -7.98 19.23
C TYR A 525 -1.66 -7.20 19.77
N GLY A 526 -1.72 -5.86 19.69
CA GLY A 526 -0.69 -4.95 20.20
C GLY A 526 -0.44 -5.13 21.70
N ILE A 527 -1.50 -5.22 22.50
CA ILE A 527 -1.41 -5.49 23.94
C ILE A 527 -0.72 -6.83 24.21
N GLN A 528 -1.07 -7.88 23.47
CA GLN A 528 -0.45 -9.20 23.63
C GLN A 528 1.03 -9.20 23.23
N GLY A 529 1.41 -8.46 22.19
CA GLY A 529 2.81 -8.27 21.81
C GLY A 529 3.61 -7.48 22.84
N LEU A 530 3.05 -6.40 23.40
CA LEU A 530 3.71 -5.63 24.46
C LEU A 530 3.90 -6.45 25.75
N LYS A 531 3.00 -7.40 26.05
CA LYS A 531 3.17 -8.32 27.19
C LYS A 531 4.44 -9.18 27.09
N LEU A 532 5.01 -9.39 25.90
CA LEU A 532 6.29 -10.10 25.72
C LEU A 532 7.45 -9.45 26.48
N LEU A 533 7.35 -8.14 26.77
CA LEU A 533 8.33 -7.40 27.58
C LEU A 533 8.38 -7.90 29.02
N PHE A 534 7.19 -8.12 29.59
CA PHE A 534 6.97 -8.42 31.00
C PHE A 534 7.01 -9.92 31.31
N LEU A 535 7.24 -10.76 30.30
CA LEU A 535 7.41 -12.20 30.49
C LEU A 535 8.62 -12.51 31.38
N ASN A 536 8.46 -13.51 32.26
CA ASN A 536 9.54 -14.01 33.10
C ASN A 536 10.60 -14.76 32.25
N LYS A 537 11.78 -15.04 32.84
CA LYS A 537 12.88 -15.71 32.13
C LYS A 537 12.45 -17.07 31.55
N ALA A 538 11.66 -17.85 32.29
CA ALA A 538 11.18 -19.16 31.84
C ALA A 538 10.30 -19.07 30.58
N ALA A 539 9.37 -18.11 30.53
CA ALA A 539 8.53 -17.87 29.37
C ALA A 539 9.35 -17.45 28.13
N LYS A 540 10.40 -16.66 28.32
CA LYS A 540 11.32 -16.25 27.23
C LYS A 540 12.17 -17.39 26.66
N LEU A 541 12.27 -18.53 27.36
CA LEU A 541 12.91 -19.74 26.84
C LEU A 541 12.00 -20.57 25.93
N SER A 542 10.73 -20.19 25.78
CA SER A 542 9.80 -20.87 24.88
C SER A 542 10.35 -20.91 23.44
N PRO A 543 10.27 -22.05 22.72
CA PRO A 543 10.75 -22.15 21.33
C PRO A 543 10.03 -21.20 20.36
N TYR A 544 8.85 -20.69 20.76
CA TYR A 544 8.06 -19.75 19.99
C TYR A 544 8.44 -18.28 20.24
N TYR A 545 9.18 -17.96 21.31
CA TYR A 545 9.40 -16.57 21.76
C TYR A 545 10.05 -15.68 20.69
N ASP A 546 11.22 -16.06 20.17
CA ASP A 546 11.94 -15.21 19.20
C ASP A 546 11.19 -15.05 17.88
N THR A 547 10.51 -16.11 17.42
CA THR A 547 9.69 -16.01 16.21
C THR A 547 8.45 -15.14 16.48
N SER A 548 7.85 -15.24 17.67
CA SER A 548 6.71 -14.42 18.04
C SER A 548 7.05 -12.94 18.15
N VAL A 549 8.22 -12.62 18.69
CA VAL A 549 8.78 -11.26 18.69
C VAL A 549 9.01 -10.75 17.28
N ALA A 550 9.64 -11.55 16.40
CA ALA A 550 9.87 -11.16 15.01
C ALA A 550 8.57 -10.91 14.24
N LEU A 551 7.58 -11.78 14.37
CA LEU A 551 6.26 -11.59 13.76
C LEU A 551 5.59 -10.34 14.33
N PHE A 552 5.64 -10.12 15.64
CA PHE A 552 5.07 -8.92 16.25
C PHE A 552 5.69 -7.63 15.69
N LEU A 553 7.02 -7.56 15.59
CA LEU A 553 7.72 -6.42 14.98
C LEU A 553 7.33 -6.24 13.51
N SER A 554 7.27 -7.32 12.74
CA SER A 554 6.80 -7.33 11.36
C SER A 554 5.40 -6.70 11.23
N HIS A 555 4.44 -7.11 12.08
CA HIS A 555 3.08 -6.58 12.06
C HIS A 555 2.99 -5.12 12.54
N VAL A 556 3.83 -4.69 13.49
CA VAL A 556 3.92 -3.27 13.87
C VAL A 556 4.36 -2.42 12.67
N GLY A 557 5.35 -2.88 11.90
CA GLY A 557 5.74 -2.23 10.64
C GLY A 557 4.57 -2.11 9.68
N TYR A 558 3.81 -3.19 9.52
CA TYR A 558 2.60 -3.18 8.69
C TYR A 558 1.57 -2.15 9.14
N PHE A 559 1.26 -2.08 10.44
CA PHE A 559 0.30 -1.10 10.96
C PHE A 559 0.73 0.35 10.75
N ILE A 560 2.03 0.65 10.89
CA ILE A 560 2.55 2.01 10.67
C ILE A 560 2.49 2.36 9.18
N CYS A 561 2.96 1.47 8.31
CA CYS A 561 2.88 1.68 6.87
C CYS A 561 1.43 1.78 6.37
N ALA A 562 0.48 1.06 6.99
CA ALA A 562 -0.95 1.13 6.67
C ALA A 562 -1.60 2.50 6.93
N LEU A 563 -0.93 3.41 7.66
CA LEU A 563 -1.36 4.82 7.75
C LEU A 563 -1.20 5.56 6.43
N THR A 564 -0.29 5.12 5.57
CA THR A 564 0.02 5.77 4.30
C THR A 564 -0.16 4.84 3.09
N TYR A 565 -0.40 3.55 3.29
CA TYR A 565 -0.59 2.56 2.23
C TYR A 565 -1.97 1.92 2.33
N ASP A 566 -2.45 1.43 1.19
CA ASP A 566 -3.66 0.63 1.09
C ASP A 566 -3.36 -0.85 1.35
N SER A 567 -4.39 -1.62 1.71
CA SER A 567 -4.32 -3.08 1.64
C SER A 567 -4.27 -3.52 0.19
N ASN A 568 -3.54 -4.60 -0.10
CA ASN A 568 -3.59 -5.26 -1.40
C ASN A 568 -3.18 -6.74 -1.33
N ALA A 569 -3.51 -7.47 -2.40
CA ALA A 569 -3.26 -8.90 -2.54
C ALA A 569 -1.77 -9.30 -2.47
N SER A 570 -0.82 -8.38 -2.63
CA SER A 570 0.61 -8.69 -2.57
C SER A 570 1.14 -8.77 -1.14
N THR A 571 0.59 -7.99 -0.21
CA THR A 571 1.13 -7.88 1.16
C THR A 571 0.16 -8.40 2.22
N ALA A 572 -1.14 -8.19 2.05
CA ALA A 572 -2.16 -8.55 3.04
C ALA A 572 -2.22 -10.05 3.34
N PRO A 573 -2.08 -11.00 2.39
CA PRO A 573 -2.12 -12.43 2.69
C PRO A 573 -1.03 -12.87 3.66
N PHE A 574 0.20 -12.36 3.47
CA PHE A 574 1.30 -12.62 4.37
C PHE A 574 1.00 -12.08 5.77
N PHE A 575 0.51 -10.85 5.85
CA PHE A 575 0.08 -10.23 7.10
C PHE A 575 -0.98 -11.09 7.83
N TRP A 576 -2.09 -11.43 7.18
CA TRP A 576 -3.22 -12.15 7.81
C TRP A 576 -2.86 -13.56 8.26
N ILE A 577 -2.13 -14.32 7.45
CA ILE A 577 -1.71 -15.69 7.81
C ILE A 577 -0.71 -15.65 8.98
N THR A 578 0.27 -14.74 8.94
CA THR A 578 1.26 -14.64 10.02
C THR A 578 0.69 -14.01 11.30
N LEU A 579 -0.33 -13.16 11.19
CA LEU A 579 -1.07 -12.62 12.33
C LEU A 579 -1.78 -13.76 13.08
N ALA A 580 -2.47 -14.64 12.35
CA ALA A 580 -3.09 -15.85 12.91
C ALA A 580 -2.06 -16.77 13.59
N MET A 581 -0.90 -16.95 12.93
CA MET A 581 0.21 -17.72 13.50
C MET A 581 0.69 -17.11 14.82
N ASN A 582 0.86 -15.79 14.88
CA ASN A 582 1.44 -15.16 16.07
C ASN A 582 0.47 -15.09 17.26
N PHE A 583 -0.83 -14.89 17.02
CA PHE A 583 -1.83 -15.03 18.08
C PHE A 583 -1.77 -16.42 18.74
N THR A 584 -1.56 -17.45 17.93
CA THR A 584 -1.39 -18.81 18.43
C THR A 584 -0.09 -18.97 19.23
N PHE A 585 1.00 -18.35 18.79
CA PHE A 585 2.26 -18.37 19.53
C PHE A 585 2.17 -17.64 20.87
N PHE A 586 1.45 -16.52 20.97
CA PHE A 586 1.19 -15.87 22.26
C PHE A 586 0.53 -16.83 23.25
N ASN A 587 -0.47 -17.60 22.80
CA ASN A 587 -1.12 -18.60 23.64
C ASN A 587 -0.14 -19.72 24.05
N LYS A 588 0.64 -20.25 23.11
CA LYS A 588 1.63 -21.32 23.37
C LYS A 588 2.75 -20.87 24.32
N ILE A 589 3.20 -19.62 24.25
CA ILE A 589 4.19 -19.05 25.16
C ILE A 589 3.62 -18.96 26.58
N ASN A 590 2.37 -18.51 26.73
CA ASN A 590 1.70 -18.44 28.03
C ASN A 590 1.51 -19.83 28.64
N ASP A 591 1.09 -20.82 27.84
CA ASP A 591 0.94 -22.20 28.30
C ASP A 591 2.28 -22.82 28.70
N TYR A 592 3.36 -22.53 27.96
CA TYR A 592 4.72 -22.94 28.30
C TYR A 592 5.19 -22.34 29.64
N ALA A 593 4.88 -21.05 29.87
CA ALA A 593 5.20 -20.36 31.11
C ALA A 593 4.47 -20.97 32.32
N LEU A 594 3.18 -21.27 32.16
CA LEU A 594 2.37 -21.91 33.21
C LEU A 594 2.95 -23.28 33.56
N LYS A 595 3.18 -24.16 32.56
CA LYS A 595 3.73 -25.50 32.78
C LYS A 595 5.06 -25.49 33.54
N ASN A 596 5.99 -24.61 33.17
CA ASN A 596 7.28 -24.52 33.84
C ASN A 596 7.19 -23.91 35.26
N ASN A 597 6.29 -22.96 35.50
CA ASN A 597 6.06 -22.44 36.85
C ASN A 597 5.46 -23.52 37.78
N TYR A 598 4.58 -24.40 37.27
CA TYR A 598 4.08 -25.56 38.02
C TYR A 598 5.19 -26.59 38.30
N ALA A 599 6.03 -26.91 37.32
CA ALA A 599 7.15 -27.85 37.50
C ALA A 599 8.19 -27.36 38.51
N LEU A 600 8.48 -26.05 38.52
CA LEU A 600 9.36 -25.41 39.51
C LEU A 600 8.76 -25.42 40.93
N LYS A 601 7.43 -25.32 41.05
CA LYS A 601 6.74 -25.35 42.35
C LYS A 601 6.62 -26.76 42.94
N ASN A 602 6.70 -27.79 42.10
CA ASN A 602 6.57 -29.20 42.48
C ASN A 602 7.90 -29.97 42.53
N ASN A 603 9.06 -29.29 42.47
CA ASN A 603 10.40 -29.91 42.52
C ASN A 603 10.68 -31.00 41.45
N GLU A 604 9.99 -30.98 40.30
CA GLU A 604 10.17 -32.01 39.26
C GLU A 604 11.27 -31.70 38.23
N ILE A 605 12.11 -30.69 38.46
CA ILE A 605 13.24 -30.38 37.55
C ILE A 605 14.57 -30.50 38.31
N VAL A 606 15.21 -31.66 38.16
CA VAL A 606 16.66 -31.80 38.33
C VAL A 606 17.30 -31.09 37.15
N ILE A 607 17.83 -29.89 37.38
CA ILE A 607 18.60 -29.14 36.39
C ILE A 607 19.88 -29.95 36.10
N LYS A 608 20.05 -30.37 34.83
CA LYS A 608 21.34 -30.73 34.25
C LYS A 608 21.60 -29.86 33.03
#